data_AF-A0A8J5CHA1-F1
#
_entry.id   AF-A0A8J5CHA1-F1
#
_cell.length_a   1.000
_cell.length_b   1.000
_cell.length_c   1.000
_cell.angle_alpha   90.00
_cell.angle_beta   90.00
_cell.angle_gamma   90.00
#
_symmetry.space_group_name_H-M   'P 1'
#
loop_
_entity.id
_entity.type
_entity.pdbx_description
1 polymer ?
#
loop_
_entity_poly.entity_id
_entity_poly.type
_entity_poly.pdbx_seq_one_letter_code
_entity_poly.pdbx_strand_id
1 'polypeptide(L)'
;MKIATTKLKIQELWVAFGTGQHFRYIPAHEIAAFLGPDKSQALPMFHAYTGCDTVSSFNTRGKKTAWDTWKVFDELTPALVHLSTGTADISDDLVAVLERFTILLYDRTSNLVNIDEARQALFTKKGRAMEAIPPTRGALVQQIKRAVYTGGHCWGNMLKAVMDLPSPGDWGWIDPHNCFPCLFFLLLNKRRILGSGIEEEKEEEEEEEEEEEEQEEEEEEEEEEKNGEVKEDKTLVVMVLVTIQLIEKQE
;
A
#
# COMPACT_ATOMS: atom_id res chain seq x y z
N MET A 1 5.68 9.97 -10.07
CA MET A 1 6.96 9.90 -10.84
C MET A 1 7.22 11.02 -11.85
N LYS A 2 6.30 11.42 -12.75
CA LYS A 2 6.50 12.61 -13.63
C LYS A 2 6.85 13.90 -12.87
N ILE A 3 6.26 14.07 -11.68
CA ILE A 3 6.56 15.20 -10.79
C ILE A 3 8.00 15.11 -10.25
N ALA A 4 8.49 13.91 -9.94
CA ALA A 4 9.85 13.69 -9.45
C ALA A 4 10.88 13.93 -10.57
N THR A 5 10.67 13.37 -11.77
CA THR A 5 11.57 13.59 -12.92
C THR A 5 11.60 15.05 -13.36
N THR A 6 10.46 15.75 -13.32
CA THR A 6 10.40 17.19 -13.64
C THR A 6 11.10 18.05 -12.58
N LYS A 7 10.88 17.76 -11.28
CA LYS A 7 11.55 18.48 -10.18
C LYS A 7 13.06 18.23 -10.16
N LEU A 8 13.49 17.01 -10.48
CA LEU A 8 14.90 16.61 -10.49
C LEU A 8 15.60 16.86 -11.85
N LYS A 9 14.87 17.31 -12.88
CA LYS A 9 15.35 17.53 -14.25
C LYS A 9 15.98 16.28 -14.90
N ILE A 10 15.38 15.12 -14.67
CA ILE A 10 15.84 13.83 -15.19
C ILE A 10 14.96 13.42 -16.38
N GLN A 11 15.56 12.96 -17.48
CA GLN A 11 14.83 12.52 -18.68
C GLN A 11 14.34 11.07 -18.55
N GLU A 12 15.18 10.19 -18.00
CA GLU A 12 14.89 8.76 -17.85
C GLU A 12 15.22 8.31 -16.43
N LEU A 13 14.32 7.53 -15.84
CA LEU A 13 14.52 6.89 -14.55
C LEU A 13 14.42 5.38 -14.72
N TRP A 14 15.52 4.70 -14.38
CA TRP A 14 15.65 3.25 -14.45
C TRP A 14 15.87 2.70 -13.04
N VAL A 15 15.14 1.65 -12.67
CA VAL A 15 15.27 0.99 -11.37
C VAL A 15 15.83 -0.41 -11.58
N ALA A 16 16.95 -0.70 -10.94
CA ALA A 16 17.52 -2.05 -10.92
C ALA A 16 16.75 -2.92 -9.93
N PHE A 17 16.28 -4.09 -10.38
CA PHE A 17 15.42 -4.99 -9.59
C PHE A 17 15.79 -6.46 -9.83
N GLY A 18 15.55 -7.30 -8.82
CA GLY A 18 15.91 -8.72 -8.82
C GLY A 18 17.38 -8.97 -8.54
N THR A 19 17.75 -10.24 -8.42
CA THR A 19 19.12 -10.71 -8.18
C THR A 19 19.48 -11.83 -9.16
N GLY A 20 20.77 -12.14 -9.29
CA GLY A 20 21.26 -13.27 -10.10
C GLY A 20 20.76 -13.23 -11.55
N GLN A 21 20.10 -14.32 -11.98
CA GLN A 21 19.58 -14.46 -13.35
C GLN A 21 18.29 -13.66 -13.60
N HIS A 22 17.60 -13.22 -12.55
CA HIS A 22 16.34 -12.47 -12.64
C HIS A 22 16.57 -10.95 -12.55
N PHE A 23 17.83 -10.50 -12.48
CA PHE A 23 18.18 -9.09 -12.47
C PHE A 23 17.73 -8.38 -13.76
N ARG A 24 16.95 -7.30 -13.61
CA ARG A 24 16.43 -6.50 -14.72
C ARG A 24 16.35 -5.02 -14.37
N TYR A 25 16.38 -4.17 -15.39
CA TYR A 25 16.10 -2.74 -15.26
C TYR A 25 14.65 -2.44 -15.64
N ILE A 26 13.97 -1.71 -14.77
CA ILE A 26 12.60 -1.27 -14.96
C ILE A 26 12.60 0.21 -15.39
N PRO A 27 12.01 0.56 -16.55
CA PRO A 27 11.86 1.94 -16.99
C PRO A 27 10.72 2.65 -16.25
N ALA A 28 10.99 3.10 -15.03
CA ALA A 28 9.99 3.77 -14.20
C ALA A 28 9.39 5.03 -14.87
N HIS A 29 10.17 5.69 -15.73
CA HIS A 29 9.72 6.82 -16.55
C HIS A 29 8.69 6.43 -17.63
N GLU A 30 8.81 5.26 -18.27
CA GLU A 30 7.82 4.76 -19.23
C GLU A 30 6.52 4.37 -18.54
N ILE A 31 6.62 3.70 -17.38
CA ILE A 31 5.45 3.35 -16.56
C ILE A 31 4.69 4.61 -16.15
N ALA A 32 5.40 5.64 -15.69
CA ALA A 32 4.79 6.92 -15.32
C ALA A 32 4.19 7.66 -16.53
N ALA A 33 4.75 7.47 -17.73
CA ALA A 33 4.19 8.01 -18.95
C ALA A 33 2.88 7.31 -19.32
N PHE A 34 2.86 5.98 -19.26
CA PHE A 34 1.70 5.13 -19.53
C PHE A 34 0.54 5.41 -18.57
N LEU A 35 0.80 5.50 -17.27
CA LEU A 35 -0.23 5.78 -16.26
C LEU A 35 -0.80 7.20 -16.31
N GLY A 36 -0.05 8.14 -16.88
CA GLY A 36 -0.38 9.55 -16.83
C GLY A 36 -0.06 10.20 -15.47
N PRO A 37 -0.15 11.53 -15.39
CA PRO A 37 0.32 12.30 -14.24
C PRO A 37 -0.44 11.99 -12.94
N ASP A 38 -1.77 11.90 -13.01
CA ASP A 38 -2.62 11.79 -11.82
C ASP A 38 -2.49 10.42 -11.15
N LYS A 39 -2.63 9.33 -11.91
CA LYS A 39 -2.40 7.98 -11.35
C LYS A 39 -0.96 7.81 -10.87
N SER A 40 0.03 8.33 -11.60
CA SER A 40 1.43 8.31 -11.16
C SER A 40 1.71 9.09 -9.88
N GLN A 41 0.88 10.07 -9.54
CA GLN A 41 0.94 10.82 -8.29
C GLN A 41 0.15 10.11 -7.17
N ALA A 42 -0.99 9.51 -7.51
CA ALA A 42 -1.83 8.77 -6.56
C ALA A 42 -1.24 7.44 -6.10
N LEU A 43 -0.34 6.83 -6.88
CA LEU A 43 0.23 5.50 -6.61
C LEU A 43 0.77 5.29 -5.18
N PRO A 44 1.58 6.18 -4.59
CA PRO A 44 2.05 6.00 -3.21
C PRO A 44 0.90 6.00 -2.20
N MET A 45 -0.08 6.88 -2.39
CA MET A 45 -1.26 6.93 -1.53
C MET A 45 -2.13 5.67 -1.70
N PHE A 46 -2.28 5.18 -2.93
CA PHE A 46 -2.96 3.91 -3.23
C PHE A 46 -2.26 2.72 -2.55
N HIS A 47 -0.93 2.66 -2.62
CA HIS A 47 -0.14 1.62 -1.98
C HIS A 47 -0.33 1.64 -0.47
N ALA A 48 -0.19 2.81 0.17
CA ALA A 48 -0.41 2.95 1.61
C ALA A 48 -1.84 2.55 2.02
N TYR A 49 -2.85 2.89 1.21
CA TYR A 49 -4.24 2.60 1.52
C TYR A 49 -4.62 1.12 1.40
N THR A 50 -4.10 0.45 0.36
CA THR A 50 -4.40 -0.96 0.07
C THR A 50 -3.55 -1.94 0.87
N GLY A 51 -2.46 -1.45 1.47
CA GLY A 51 -1.60 -2.18 2.38
C GLY A 51 -0.12 -1.96 2.07
N CYS A 52 0.66 -1.66 3.10
CA CYS A 52 2.12 -1.57 3.13
C CYS A 52 2.62 -1.94 4.54
N ASP A 53 3.92 -1.90 4.77
CA ASP A 53 4.54 -2.34 6.03
C ASP A 53 4.00 -1.60 7.28
N THR A 54 3.47 -0.39 7.09
CA THR A 54 2.93 0.44 8.18
C THR A 54 1.40 0.48 8.24
N VAL A 55 0.71 -0.08 7.24
CA VAL A 55 -0.75 -0.06 7.12
C VAL A 55 -1.23 -1.43 6.67
N SER A 56 -2.06 -2.07 7.49
CA SER A 56 -2.60 -3.39 7.21
C SER A 56 -3.22 -3.50 5.80
N SER A 57 -3.02 -4.65 5.17
CA SER A 57 -3.71 -5.02 3.94
C SER A 57 -5.19 -5.32 4.19
N PHE A 58 -6.00 -5.22 3.13
CA PHE A 58 -7.37 -5.71 3.18
C PHE A 58 -7.37 -7.24 3.06
N ASN A 59 -7.87 -7.93 4.09
CA ASN A 59 -7.83 -9.39 4.14
C ASN A 59 -8.48 -10.02 2.90
N THR A 60 -7.84 -11.04 2.31
CA THR A 60 -8.22 -11.73 1.05
C THR A 60 -8.26 -10.85 -0.21
N ARG A 61 -7.71 -9.63 -0.15
CA ARG A 61 -7.72 -8.66 -1.25
C ARG A 61 -6.29 -8.22 -1.59
N GLY A 62 -5.69 -8.89 -2.57
CA GLY A 62 -4.38 -8.52 -3.11
C GLY A 62 -4.39 -7.22 -3.93
N LYS A 63 -3.18 -6.70 -4.19
CA LYS A 63 -2.98 -5.43 -4.94
C LYS A 63 -3.55 -5.48 -6.35
N LYS A 64 -3.47 -6.64 -7.03
CA LYS A 64 -4.08 -6.89 -8.34
C LYS A 64 -5.59 -6.63 -8.34
N THR A 65 -6.31 -7.22 -7.38
CA THR A 65 -7.75 -6.99 -7.20
C THR A 65 -8.07 -5.51 -6.90
N ALA A 66 -7.25 -4.87 -6.07
CA ALA A 66 -7.41 -3.45 -5.75
C ALA A 66 -7.19 -2.55 -6.98
N TRP A 67 -6.20 -2.87 -7.82
CA TRP A 67 -5.94 -2.15 -9.05
C TRP A 67 -7.05 -2.32 -10.08
N ASP A 68 -7.55 -3.55 -10.24
CA ASP A 68 -8.69 -3.84 -11.12
C ASP A 68 -9.95 -3.09 -10.69
N THR A 69 -10.12 -2.90 -9.38
CA THR A 69 -11.20 -2.09 -8.82
C THR A 69 -10.98 -0.60 -9.12
N TRP A 70 -9.76 -0.09 -8.94
CA TRP A 70 -9.42 1.30 -9.25
C TRP A 70 -9.59 1.62 -10.75
N LYS A 71 -9.28 0.69 -11.66
CA LYS A 71 -9.49 0.85 -13.11
C LYS A 71 -10.95 1.14 -13.50
N VAL A 72 -11.93 0.76 -12.67
CA VAL A 72 -13.36 0.98 -12.96
C VAL A 72 -14.03 1.97 -12.00
N PHE A 73 -13.28 2.54 -11.06
CA PHE A 73 -13.78 3.51 -10.10
C PHE A 73 -12.93 4.79 -10.16
N ASP A 74 -13.19 5.60 -11.18
CA ASP A 74 -12.37 6.76 -11.52
C ASP A 74 -12.36 7.87 -10.46
N GLU A 75 -13.44 7.96 -9.66
CA GLU A 75 -13.57 8.90 -8.52
C GLU A 75 -12.46 8.74 -7.48
N LEU A 76 -11.84 7.56 -7.40
CA LEU A 76 -10.73 7.32 -6.49
C LEU A 76 -9.49 8.14 -6.86
N THR A 77 -9.23 8.37 -8.15
CA THR A 77 -8.02 9.07 -8.61
C THR A 77 -7.89 10.48 -8.03
N PRO A 78 -8.89 11.39 -8.18
CA PRO A 78 -8.79 12.73 -7.60
C PRO A 78 -8.71 12.71 -6.07
N ALA A 79 -9.40 11.78 -5.40
CA ALA A 79 -9.33 11.63 -3.95
C ALA A 79 -7.90 11.25 -3.48
N LEU A 80 -7.29 10.27 -4.12
CA LEU A 80 -5.92 9.84 -3.79
C LEU A 80 -4.89 10.93 -4.14
N VAL A 81 -5.05 11.64 -5.26
CA VAL A 81 -4.17 12.77 -5.61
C VAL A 81 -4.27 13.86 -4.54
N HIS A 82 -5.47 14.19 -4.08
CA HIS A 82 -5.66 15.16 -3.01
C HIS A 82 -4.96 14.73 -1.71
N LEU A 83 -5.21 13.50 -1.27
CA LEU A 83 -4.61 12.93 -0.05
C LEU A 83 -3.09 12.77 -0.13
N SER A 84 -2.54 12.51 -1.32
CA SER A 84 -1.09 12.38 -1.56
C SER A 84 -0.29 13.65 -1.23
N THR A 85 -0.96 14.79 -0.98
CA THR A 85 -0.30 16.05 -0.65
C THR A 85 -0.11 16.29 0.85
N GLY A 86 -0.60 15.37 1.70
CA GLY A 86 -0.52 15.46 3.17
C GLY A 86 -1.50 16.50 3.72
N THR A 87 -2.79 16.22 3.58
CA THR A 87 -3.88 17.10 4.04
C THR A 87 -3.92 17.19 5.56
N ALA A 88 -4.27 18.35 6.12
CA ALA A 88 -4.34 18.50 7.59
C ALA A 88 -5.49 17.68 8.21
N ASP A 89 -6.56 17.50 7.43
CA ASP A 89 -7.75 16.76 7.79
C ASP A 89 -8.25 15.95 6.58
N ILE A 90 -9.09 14.96 6.85
CA ILE A 90 -9.74 14.13 5.83
C ILE A 90 -11.23 14.46 5.88
N SER A 91 -11.76 15.08 4.82
CA SER A 91 -13.18 15.39 4.74
C SER A 91 -14.05 14.14 4.64
N ASP A 92 -15.30 14.23 5.09
CA ASP A 92 -16.27 13.13 4.98
C ASP A 92 -16.48 12.69 3.53
N ASP A 93 -16.37 13.60 2.55
CA ASP A 93 -16.47 13.28 1.13
C ASP A 93 -15.32 12.36 0.67
N LEU A 94 -14.09 12.62 1.12
CA LEU A 94 -12.93 11.77 0.83
C LEU A 94 -13.06 10.41 1.49
N VAL A 95 -13.54 10.38 2.75
CA VAL A 95 -13.85 9.12 3.44
C VAL A 95 -14.90 8.34 2.66
N ALA A 96 -15.96 8.98 2.17
CA ALA A 96 -17.02 8.32 1.41
C ALA A 96 -16.51 7.71 0.09
N VAL A 97 -15.60 8.37 -0.62
CA VAL A 97 -14.97 7.81 -1.84
C VAL A 97 -14.11 6.59 -1.50
N LEU A 98 -13.28 6.66 -0.45
CA LEU A 98 -12.44 5.55 -0.01
C LEU A 98 -13.30 4.38 0.53
N GLU A 99 -14.37 4.68 1.24
CA GLU A 99 -15.38 3.73 1.71
C GLU A 99 -16.05 3.02 0.54
N ARG A 100 -16.48 3.79 -0.48
CA ARG A 100 -17.06 3.22 -1.71
C ARG A 100 -16.09 2.32 -2.45
N PHE A 101 -14.82 2.71 -2.56
CA PHE A 101 -13.78 1.85 -3.14
C PHE A 101 -13.66 0.53 -2.38
N THR A 102 -13.59 0.56 -1.04
CA THR A 102 -13.49 -0.66 -0.23
C THR A 102 -14.71 -1.54 -0.38
N ILE A 103 -15.91 -0.98 -0.50
CA ILE A 103 -17.12 -1.78 -0.80
C ILE A 103 -16.96 -2.50 -2.14
N LEU A 104 -16.52 -1.80 -3.20
CA LEU A 104 -16.32 -2.38 -4.52
C LEU A 104 -15.20 -3.43 -4.55
N LEU A 105 -14.20 -3.30 -3.67
CA LEU A 105 -13.12 -4.26 -3.49
C LEU A 105 -13.65 -5.62 -3.00
N TYR A 106 -14.66 -5.64 -2.14
CA TYR A 106 -15.27 -6.87 -1.59
C TYR A 106 -16.49 -7.36 -2.39
N ASP A 107 -17.23 -6.43 -3.01
CA ASP A 107 -18.38 -6.71 -3.88
C ASP A 107 -18.46 -5.67 -5.00
N ARG A 108 -17.84 -6.01 -6.14
CA ARG A 108 -17.77 -5.17 -7.34
C ARG A 108 -19.16 -4.80 -7.92
N THR A 109 -20.19 -5.54 -7.56
CA THR A 109 -21.57 -5.33 -8.02
C THR A 109 -22.42 -4.54 -7.04
N SER A 110 -21.86 -4.17 -5.88
CA SER A 110 -22.59 -3.48 -4.82
C SER A 110 -22.98 -2.05 -5.23
N ASN A 111 -24.24 -1.72 -4.98
CA ASN A 111 -24.75 -0.36 -5.09
C ASN A 111 -24.72 0.38 -3.74
N LEU A 112 -24.30 -0.28 -2.65
CA LEU A 112 -24.28 0.30 -1.31
C LEU A 112 -23.12 1.29 -1.14
N VAL A 113 -23.38 2.39 -0.44
CA VAL A 113 -22.38 3.44 -0.18
C VAL A 113 -21.85 3.39 1.26
N ASN A 114 -22.56 2.71 2.15
CA ASN A 114 -22.17 2.52 3.53
C ASN A 114 -21.54 1.12 3.70
N ILE A 115 -20.35 1.05 4.29
CA ILE A 115 -19.59 -0.18 4.42
C ILE A 115 -20.18 -1.13 5.46
N ASP A 116 -20.84 -0.61 6.51
CA ASP A 116 -21.50 -1.44 7.51
C ASP A 116 -22.76 -2.10 6.93
N GLU A 117 -23.51 -1.40 6.07
CA GLU A 117 -24.60 -1.99 5.27
C GLU A 117 -24.07 -3.04 4.29
N ALA A 118 -22.97 -2.75 3.59
CA ALA A 118 -22.33 -3.72 2.69
C ALA A 118 -21.84 -4.96 3.46
N ARG A 119 -21.24 -4.75 4.64
CA ARG A 119 -20.80 -5.80 5.54
C ARG A 119 -21.98 -6.66 5.99
N GLN A 120 -23.10 -6.04 6.40
CA GLN A 120 -24.32 -6.76 6.76
C GLN A 120 -24.87 -7.57 5.59
N ALA A 121 -24.99 -6.96 4.40
CA ALA A 121 -25.49 -7.63 3.21
C ALA A 121 -24.62 -8.84 2.85
N LEU A 122 -23.30 -8.69 2.88
CA LEU A 122 -22.35 -9.77 2.59
C LEU A 122 -22.37 -10.88 3.64
N PHE A 123 -22.56 -10.53 4.93
CA PHE A 123 -22.69 -11.50 6.01
C PHE A 123 -23.93 -12.39 5.86
N THR A 124 -25.01 -11.87 5.28
CA THR A 124 -26.24 -12.65 5.04
C THR A 124 -26.19 -13.56 3.82
N LYS A 125 -25.19 -13.41 2.92
CA LYS A 125 -25.03 -14.27 1.75
C LYS A 125 -24.46 -15.64 2.19
N LYS A 126 -25.18 -16.72 1.87
CA LYS A 126 -24.78 -18.09 2.24
C LYS A 126 -23.39 -18.43 1.68
N GLY A 127 -22.52 -18.95 2.55
CA GLY A 127 -21.19 -19.48 2.16
C GLY A 127 -20.07 -18.44 2.08
N ARG A 128 -20.28 -17.19 2.52
CA ARG A 128 -19.19 -16.22 2.71
C ARG A 128 -18.49 -16.48 4.05
N ALA A 129 -17.19 -16.67 4.00
CA ALA A 129 -16.33 -16.72 5.18
C ALA A 129 -16.21 -15.33 5.84
N MET A 130 -15.86 -15.27 7.12
CA MET A 130 -15.77 -14.01 7.88
C MET A 130 -14.60 -13.12 7.43
N GLU A 131 -13.65 -13.71 6.74
CA GLU A 131 -12.47 -13.10 6.12
C GLU A 131 -12.86 -12.39 4.81
N ALA A 132 -13.97 -12.81 4.18
CA ALA A 132 -14.45 -12.31 2.90
C ALA A 132 -15.45 -11.15 3.03
N ILE A 133 -15.59 -10.54 4.22
CA ILE A 133 -16.42 -9.35 4.45
C ILE A 133 -15.55 -8.11 4.71
N PRO A 134 -15.97 -6.92 4.25
CA PRO A 134 -15.21 -5.68 4.40
C PRO A 134 -15.05 -5.31 5.88
N PRO A 135 -14.03 -4.51 6.25
CA PRO A 135 -13.87 -4.02 7.63
C PRO A 135 -15.10 -3.23 8.09
N THR A 136 -15.25 -3.05 9.40
CA THR A 136 -16.24 -2.11 9.94
C THR A 136 -15.85 -0.68 9.58
N ARG A 137 -16.83 0.24 9.54
CA ARG A 137 -16.55 1.65 9.26
C ARG A 137 -15.52 2.26 10.22
N GLY A 138 -15.61 1.90 11.50
CA GLY A 138 -14.65 2.35 12.52
C GLY A 138 -13.22 1.90 12.22
N ALA A 139 -13.02 0.62 11.85
CA ALA A 139 -11.70 0.11 11.48
C ALA A 139 -11.19 0.76 10.19
N LEU A 140 -12.06 0.94 9.20
CA LEU A 140 -11.71 1.58 7.93
C LEU A 140 -11.21 3.01 8.14
N VAL A 141 -11.92 3.82 8.94
CA VAL A 141 -11.50 5.22 9.21
C VAL A 141 -10.09 5.27 9.80
N GLN A 142 -9.75 4.35 10.71
CA GLN A 142 -8.40 4.30 11.27
C GLN A 142 -7.35 3.89 10.23
N GLN A 143 -7.68 2.95 9.35
CA GLN A 143 -6.80 2.58 8.24
C GLN A 143 -6.59 3.73 7.25
N ILE A 144 -7.64 4.47 6.90
CA ILE A 144 -7.55 5.67 6.05
C ILE A 144 -6.60 6.68 6.69
N LYS A 145 -6.75 6.96 7.99
CA LYS A 145 -5.85 7.88 8.70
C LYS A 145 -4.39 7.43 8.62
N ARG A 146 -4.10 6.16 8.91
CA ARG A 146 -2.73 5.64 8.82
C ARG A 146 -2.17 5.71 7.41
N ALA A 147 -3.00 5.39 6.41
CA ALA A 147 -2.63 5.49 5.01
C ALA A 147 -2.30 6.93 4.58
N VAL A 148 -3.06 7.93 5.05
CA VAL A 148 -2.81 9.34 4.70
C VAL A 148 -1.55 9.85 5.40
N TYR A 149 -1.28 9.40 6.62
CA TYR A 149 -0.01 9.67 7.28
C TYR A 149 1.17 9.14 6.48
N THR A 150 1.17 7.85 6.15
CA THR A 150 2.27 7.22 5.39
C THR A 150 2.36 7.75 3.96
N GLY A 151 1.29 7.65 3.19
CA GLY A 151 1.28 7.99 1.76
C GLY A 151 1.27 9.49 1.47
N GLY A 152 0.55 10.28 2.28
CA GLY A 152 0.42 11.72 2.10
C GLY A 152 1.50 12.51 2.83
N HIS A 153 1.59 12.32 4.16
CA HIS A 153 2.53 13.11 4.97
C HIS A 153 3.98 12.69 4.78
N CYS A 154 4.30 11.39 4.79
CA CYS A 154 5.68 10.92 4.62
C CYS A 154 6.09 10.90 3.13
N TRP A 155 5.44 10.06 2.32
CA TRP A 155 5.87 9.83 0.94
C TRP A 155 5.55 11.01 0.01
N GLY A 156 4.38 11.61 0.16
CA GLY A 156 3.97 12.80 -0.60
C GLY A 156 4.89 14.00 -0.42
N ASN A 157 5.55 14.09 0.74
CA ASN A 157 6.47 15.17 1.09
C ASN A 157 7.94 14.78 1.05
N MET A 158 8.29 13.59 0.54
CA MET A 158 9.66 13.07 0.56
C MET A 158 10.70 14.00 -0.08
N LEU A 159 10.30 14.86 -1.01
CA LEU A 159 11.19 15.84 -1.65
C LEU A 159 11.39 17.14 -0.82
N LYS A 160 10.76 17.27 0.35
CA LYS A 160 10.96 18.40 1.25
C LYS A 160 12.14 18.08 2.18
N ALA A 161 13.12 18.98 2.24
CA ALA A 161 14.30 18.82 3.09
C ALA A 161 13.97 18.73 4.59
N VAL A 162 12.88 19.36 5.02
CA VAL A 162 12.33 19.24 6.37
C VAL A 162 10.86 18.88 6.24
N MET A 163 10.49 17.73 6.80
CA MET A 163 9.11 17.26 6.84
C MET A 163 8.46 17.72 8.14
N ASP A 164 7.35 18.45 8.03
CA ASP A 164 6.50 18.82 9.16
C ASP A 164 5.40 17.76 9.29
N LEU A 165 5.68 16.72 10.09
CA LEU A 165 4.77 15.58 10.27
C LEU A 165 3.81 15.85 11.42
N PRO A 166 2.50 15.58 11.24
CA PRO A 166 1.53 15.67 12.32
C PRO A 166 1.76 14.57 13.37
N SER A 167 1.13 14.69 14.54
CA SER A 167 1.22 13.65 15.57
C SER A 167 0.60 12.33 15.10
N PRO A 168 1.30 11.18 15.15
CA PRO A 168 0.70 9.89 14.79
C PRO A 168 -0.57 9.55 15.58
N GLY A 169 -0.72 10.09 16.79
CA GLY A 169 -1.92 9.92 17.62
C GLY A 169 -3.20 10.43 16.97
N ASP A 170 -3.12 11.51 16.18
CA ASP A 170 -4.27 12.06 15.45
C ASP A 170 -4.61 11.23 14.21
N TRP A 171 -3.65 10.42 13.75
CA TRP A 171 -3.67 9.67 12.50
C TRP A 171 -3.82 8.14 12.68
N GLY A 172 -4.44 7.74 13.79
CA GLY A 172 -4.95 6.37 13.95
C GLY A 172 -3.96 5.38 14.55
N TRP A 173 -2.90 5.88 15.17
CA TRP A 173 -2.11 5.14 16.15
C TRP A 173 -2.56 5.51 17.56
N ILE A 174 -2.55 4.53 18.46
CA ILE A 174 -2.80 4.75 19.89
C ILE A 174 -1.46 4.65 20.59
N ASP A 175 -1.22 5.54 21.54
CA ASP A 175 -0.02 5.55 22.35
C ASP A 175 -0.31 5.01 23.77
N PRO A 176 -0.05 3.72 24.04
CA PRO A 176 -0.19 3.20 25.39
C PRO A 176 0.96 3.64 26.33
N HIS A 177 2.10 4.16 25.84
CA HIS A 177 3.33 4.33 26.66
C HIS A 177 4.26 5.53 26.28
N ASN A 178 3.77 6.57 25.64
CA ASN A 178 4.58 7.63 25.02
C ASN A 178 5.51 7.13 23.87
N CYS A 179 5.11 6.05 23.20
CA CYS A 179 5.80 5.43 22.08
C CYS A 179 4.77 5.10 21.01
N PHE A 180 4.89 5.72 19.83
CA PHE A 180 4.23 5.26 18.63
C PHE A 180 5.19 4.32 17.92
N PRO A 181 5.13 2.99 18.15
CA PRO A 181 5.95 2.09 17.36
C PRO A 181 5.45 2.16 15.91
N CYS A 182 6.17 2.92 15.09
CA CYS A 182 6.43 2.44 13.74
C CYS A 182 7.25 1.16 13.95
N LEU A 183 6.73 0.00 13.56
CA LEU A 183 7.56 -1.20 13.39
C LEU A 183 8.81 -0.89 12.52
N PHE A 184 8.75 0.18 11.71
CA PHE A 184 9.86 0.67 10.91
C PHE A 184 10.92 1.53 11.63
N PHE A 185 10.68 2.12 12.81
CA PHE A 185 11.70 2.99 13.46
C PHE A 185 12.61 2.24 14.47
N LEU A 186 12.29 0.98 14.81
CA LEU A 186 13.12 0.16 15.71
C LEU A 186 14.12 -0.75 14.98
N LEU A 187 13.90 -1.05 13.69
CA LEU A 187 14.78 -1.96 12.94
C LEU A 187 16.03 -1.29 12.34
N LEU A 188 16.03 0.03 12.08
CA LEU A 188 17.24 0.74 11.61
C LEU A 188 18.10 1.35 12.73
N ASN A 189 17.70 1.21 14.00
CA ASN A 189 18.50 1.66 15.15
C ASN A 189 18.55 0.67 16.33
N LYS A 190 18.62 -0.65 16.03
CA LYS A 190 18.84 -1.71 17.02
C LYS A 190 20.25 -1.71 17.66
N ARG A 191 21.06 -0.65 17.47
CA ARG A 191 22.38 -0.49 18.12
C ARG A 191 22.37 0.24 19.45
N ARG A 192 21.26 0.83 19.90
CA ARG A 192 21.29 1.66 21.11
C ARG A 192 20.38 1.26 22.25
N ILE A 193 19.40 0.39 22.05
CA ILE A 193 18.55 -0.10 23.13
C ILE A 193 18.26 -1.57 22.89
N LEU A 194 19.07 -2.44 23.50
CA LEU A 194 18.61 -3.59 24.28
C LEU A 194 19.85 -4.27 24.85
N GLY A 195 20.07 -4.05 26.14
CA GLY A 195 20.78 -5.04 26.92
C GLY A 195 19.89 -6.29 27.00
N SER A 196 20.47 -7.39 26.51
CA SER A 196 20.23 -8.79 26.89
C SER A 196 18.82 -9.38 26.72
N GLY A 197 18.73 -10.27 25.74
CA GLY A 197 18.18 -11.62 25.94
C GLY A 197 16.78 -11.85 25.39
N ILE A 198 16.72 -12.55 24.26
CA ILE A 198 15.73 -13.53 23.75
C ILE A 198 15.97 -13.53 22.23
N GLU A 199 16.80 -14.47 21.75
CA GLU A 199 17.39 -14.39 20.39
C GLU A 199 17.36 -15.73 19.63
N GLU A 200 16.57 -16.73 20.04
CA GLU A 200 16.55 -18.02 19.31
C GLU A 200 15.15 -18.49 18.87
N GLU A 201 14.06 -18.14 19.56
CA GLU A 201 12.70 -18.58 19.13
C GLU A 201 12.03 -17.66 18.09
N LYS A 202 12.65 -16.53 17.75
CA LYS A 202 12.06 -15.53 16.84
C LYS A 202 12.63 -15.53 15.43
N GLU A 203 13.85 -16.03 15.25
CA GLU A 203 14.42 -16.22 13.92
C GLU A 203 13.71 -17.38 13.20
N GLU A 204 13.24 -18.41 13.91
CA GLU A 204 12.48 -19.52 13.30
C GLU A 204 11.07 -19.09 12.82
N GLU A 205 10.34 -18.24 13.56
CA GLU A 205 9.03 -17.71 13.09
C GLU A 205 9.18 -16.70 11.93
N GLU A 206 10.26 -15.90 11.91
CA GLU A 206 10.54 -14.96 10.79
C GLU A 206 11.05 -15.69 9.54
N GLU A 207 11.86 -16.75 9.68
CA GLU A 207 12.28 -17.60 8.56
C GLU A 207 11.09 -18.40 8.00
N GLU A 208 10.15 -18.87 8.84
CA GLU A 208 8.93 -19.57 8.36
C GLU A 208 7.99 -18.64 7.58
N GLU A 209 7.80 -17.37 7.99
CA GLU A 209 6.98 -16.39 7.24
C GLU A 209 7.64 -15.96 5.91
N GLU A 210 8.97 -15.77 5.87
CA GLU A 210 9.70 -15.48 4.63
C GLU A 210 9.69 -16.68 3.66
N GLU A 211 9.83 -17.91 4.16
CA GLU A 211 9.74 -19.13 3.33
C GLU A 211 8.32 -19.36 2.79
N GLU A 212 7.26 -18.99 3.53
CA GLU A 212 5.88 -19.05 3.02
C GLU A 212 5.60 -18.01 1.92
N GLU A 213 6.12 -16.78 2.05
CA GLU A 213 6.00 -15.75 1.00
C GLU A 213 6.78 -16.12 -0.27
N GLU A 214 7.99 -16.68 -0.16
CA GLU A 214 8.76 -17.15 -1.32
C GLU A 214 8.08 -18.33 -2.03
N GLN A 215 7.45 -19.25 -1.27
CA GLN A 215 6.70 -20.37 -1.85
C GLN A 215 5.42 -19.93 -2.58
N GLU A 216 4.69 -18.94 -2.06
CA GLU A 216 3.53 -18.38 -2.77
C GLU A 216 3.96 -17.67 -4.08
N GLU A 217 5.11 -17.00 -4.11
CA GLU A 217 5.66 -16.38 -5.32
C GLU A 217 6.09 -17.43 -6.39
N GLU A 218 6.72 -18.53 -5.98
CA GLU A 218 7.10 -19.61 -6.90
C GLU A 218 5.88 -20.37 -7.47
N GLU A 219 4.83 -20.59 -6.66
CA GLU A 219 3.58 -21.19 -7.14
C GLU A 219 2.83 -20.29 -8.14
N GLU A 220 2.85 -18.97 -7.93
CA GLU A 220 2.30 -18.00 -8.90
C GLU A 220 3.10 -17.99 -10.23
N GLU A 221 4.43 -18.12 -10.19
CA GLU A 221 5.26 -18.23 -11.40
C GLU A 221 5.01 -19.55 -12.17
N GLU A 222 4.81 -20.67 -11.47
CA GLU A 222 4.48 -21.97 -12.07
C GLU A 222 3.08 -22.03 -12.69
N GLU A 223 2.09 -21.35 -12.10
CA GLU A 223 0.75 -21.23 -12.69
C GLU A 223 0.74 -20.30 -13.92
N GLU A 224 1.59 -19.28 -13.95
CA GLU A 224 1.77 -18.39 -15.12
C GLU A 224 2.44 -19.11 -16.31
N GLU A 225 3.40 -20.00 -16.06
CA GLU A 225 4.07 -20.78 -17.12
C GLU A 225 3.11 -21.77 -17.81
N LYS A 226 2.10 -22.27 -17.07
CA LYS A 226 1.09 -23.22 -17.58
C LYS A 226 -0.03 -22.56 -18.40
N ASN A 227 -0.26 -21.25 -18.28
CA ASN A 227 -1.43 -20.57 -18.87
C ASN A 227 -1.18 -19.63 -20.05
N GLY A 228 0.07 -19.36 -20.45
CA GLY A 228 0.42 -18.86 -21.79
C GLY A 228 -0.46 -17.78 -22.45
N GLU A 229 -0.66 -16.61 -21.81
CA GLU A 229 -1.03 -15.25 -22.35
C GLU A 229 -1.61 -14.43 -21.17
N VAL A 230 -1.19 -13.21 -20.77
CA VAL A 230 -0.94 -11.94 -21.46
C VAL A 230 0.05 -11.08 -20.63
N LYS A 231 0.92 -10.32 -21.30
CA LYS A 231 1.97 -9.43 -20.74
C LYS A 231 1.51 -8.21 -19.91
N GLU A 232 0.28 -8.14 -19.42
CA GLU A 232 -0.27 -6.89 -18.85
C GLU A 232 -0.17 -6.71 -17.33
N ASP A 233 0.22 -7.73 -16.55
CA ASP A 233 0.18 -7.63 -15.08
C ASP A 233 1.53 -7.55 -14.35
N LYS A 234 2.65 -7.48 -15.07
CA LYS A 234 3.98 -7.29 -14.45
C LYS A 234 4.23 -5.85 -13.97
N THR A 235 3.30 -4.93 -14.25
CA THR A 235 3.44 -3.51 -13.90
C THR A 235 3.13 -3.27 -12.43
N LEU A 236 2.24 -4.04 -11.79
CA LEU A 236 1.73 -3.71 -10.47
C LEU A 236 2.70 -4.04 -9.33
N VAL A 237 3.25 -5.26 -9.34
CA VAL A 237 4.25 -5.75 -8.39
C VAL A 237 5.51 -4.90 -8.51
N VAL A 238 5.94 -4.64 -9.75
CA VAL A 238 7.04 -3.74 -10.07
C VAL A 238 6.76 -2.29 -9.62
N MET A 239 5.54 -1.77 -9.75
CA MET A 239 5.22 -0.40 -9.33
C MET A 239 5.26 -0.22 -7.82
N VAL A 240 4.81 -1.23 -7.07
CA VAL A 240 4.83 -1.21 -5.60
C VAL A 240 6.26 -1.38 -5.08
N LEU A 241 7.02 -2.32 -5.65
CA LEU A 241 8.43 -2.52 -5.34
C LEU A 241 9.30 -1.32 -5.74
N VAL A 242 9.00 -0.61 -6.83
CA VAL A 242 9.68 0.65 -7.17
C VAL A 242 9.41 1.74 -6.15
N THR A 243 8.19 1.83 -5.58
CA THR A 243 7.93 2.73 -4.45
C THR A 243 8.69 2.31 -3.19
N ILE A 244 8.75 1.02 -2.87
CA ILE A 244 9.47 0.48 -1.70
C ILE A 244 10.99 0.68 -1.84
N GLN A 245 11.59 0.31 -2.97
CA GLN A 245 13.03 0.48 -3.22
C GLN A 245 13.49 1.94 -3.30
N LEU A 246 12.62 2.87 -3.69
CA LEU A 246 12.93 4.31 -3.64
C LEU A 246 12.96 4.85 -2.20
N ILE A 247 12.27 4.19 -1.27
CA ILE A 247 12.26 4.52 0.17
C ILE A 247 13.49 3.94 0.87
N GLU A 248 13.92 2.73 0.50
CA GLU A 248 15.06 2.04 1.14
C GLU A 248 16.44 2.57 0.74
N LYS A 249 16.61 3.21 -0.43
CA LYS A 249 17.91 3.73 -0.90
C LYS A 249 18.26 5.15 -0.46
N GLN A 250 17.77 5.61 0.69
CA GLN A 250 18.17 6.91 1.29
C GLN A 250 18.99 6.77 2.58
N GLU A 251 19.53 5.60 2.87
CA GLU A 251 20.61 5.36 3.84
C GLU A 251 21.80 4.66 3.18
#